data_AF-A0A2N1JPP6-F1
#
_entry.id   AF-A0A2N1JPP6-F1
#
_cell.length_a   1.000
_cell.length_b   1.000
_cell.length_c   1.000
_cell.angle_alpha   90.00
_cell.angle_beta   90.00
_cell.angle_gamma   90.00
#
_symmetry.space_group_name_H-M   'P 1'
#
loop_
_entity.id
_entity.type
_entity.pdbx_description
1 polymer ?
#
loop_
_entity_poly.entity_id
_entity_poly.type
_entity_poly.pdbx_seq_one_letter_code
_entity_poly.pdbx_strand_id
1 'polypeptide(L)'
;MQRTLVIAASAPVPRGNHVEIAQAVDGTVIAVRDLDRGIQYEVRDVTRERLDVWRAVVRDCRVTESGRDQRTTLVVGFSDAVSAAEEALSEADAAAAAAKAESDRWGGAGRAPAEVPERFW
;
A
#
# COMPACT_ATOMS: atom_id res chain seq x y z
N MET A 1 -8.48 0.17 -11.98
CA MET A 1 -8.63 1.37 -12.85
C MET A 1 -7.29 2.12 -12.92
N GLN A 2 -7.02 2.78 -14.04
CA GLN A 2 -5.81 3.61 -14.23
C GLN A 2 -6.20 5.05 -14.59
N ARG A 3 -5.40 6.03 -14.17
CA ARG A 3 -5.55 7.46 -14.50
C ARG A 3 -4.24 8.01 -15.02
N THR A 4 -4.34 8.92 -15.97
CA THR A 4 -3.20 9.70 -16.46
C THR A 4 -3.25 11.08 -15.81
N LEU A 5 -2.13 11.48 -15.23
CA LEU A 5 -1.94 12.73 -14.51
C LEU A 5 -0.84 13.53 -15.17
N VAL A 6 -0.95 14.85 -15.11
CA VAL A 6 0.07 15.76 -15.62
C VAL A 6 0.38 16.77 -14.53
N ILE A 7 1.66 16.87 -14.17
CA ILE A 7 2.17 17.89 -13.24
C ILE A 7 3.14 18.81 -13.98
N ALA A 8 2.97 20.11 -13.79
CA ALA A 8 3.83 21.16 -14.34
C ALA A 8 5.12 21.33 -13.49
N ALA A 9 5.80 20.21 -13.24
CA ALA A 9 7.05 20.14 -12.52
C ALA A 9 7.88 18.96 -13.02
N SER A 10 9.19 19.01 -12.77
CA SER A 10 10.08 17.86 -12.90
C SER A 10 9.84 16.92 -11.72
N ALA A 11 9.19 15.79 -11.97
CA ALA A 11 8.80 14.84 -10.95
C ALA A 11 9.17 13.41 -11.38
N PRO A 12 10.47 13.07 -11.46
CA PRO A 12 10.87 11.70 -11.80
C PRO A 12 10.46 10.74 -10.66
N VAL A 13 9.36 10.03 -10.86
CA VAL A 13 8.88 9.00 -9.93
C VAL A 13 9.04 7.62 -10.58
N PRO A 14 9.79 6.70 -9.97
CA PRO A 14 9.95 5.35 -10.50
C PRO A 14 8.62 4.60 -10.63
N ARG A 15 8.54 3.75 -11.65
CA ARG A 15 7.45 2.77 -11.76
C ARG A 15 7.45 1.84 -10.55
N GLY A 16 6.27 1.57 -10.03
CA GLY A 16 6.05 0.73 -8.85
C GLY A 16 5.97 1.51 -7.53
N ASN A 17 6.43 2.76 -7.50
CA ASN A 17 6.36 3.56 -6.29
C ASN A 17 4.92 3.98 -5.96
N HIS A 18 4.62 3.99 -4.67
CA HIS A 18 3.43 4.55 -4.05
C HIS A 18 3.55 6.06 -4.01
N VAL A 19 2.50 6.72 -4.48
CA VAL A 19 2.40 8.17 -4.50
C VAL A 19 1.16 8.63 -3.80
N GLU A 20 1.28 9.75 -3.10
CA GLU A 20 0.15 10.57 -2.67
C GLU A 20 0.04 11.76 -3.62
N ILE A 21 -1.16 11.98 -4.14
CA ILE A 21 -1.45 12.97 -5.16
C ILE A 21 -2.40 14.00 -4.54
N ALA A 22 -2.00 15.27 -4.57
CA ALA A 22 -2.86 16.38 -4.20
C ALA A 22 -3.34 17.08 -5.46
N GLN A 23 -4.65 17.02 -5.69
CA GLN A 23 -5.33 17.54 -6.87
C GLN A 23 -6.30 18.65 -6.47
N ALA A 24 -6.31 19.76 -7.20
CA ALA A 24 -7.33 20.79 -7.03
C ALA A 24 -8.70 20.31 -7.57
N VAL A 25 -9.76 21.01 -7.19
CA VAL A 25 -11.15 20.66 -7.56
C VAL A 25 -11.38 20.63 -9.06
N ASP A 26 -10.62 21.43 -9.82
CA ASP A 26 -10.63 21.46 -11.28
C ASP A 26 -9.90 20.29 -11.94
N GLY A 27 -9.27 19.42 -11.15
CA GLY A 27 -8.47 18.30 -11.63
C GLY A 27 -6.99 18.62 -11.84
N THR A 28 -6.52 19.83 -11.53
CA THR A 28 -5.11 20.19 -11.67
C THR A 28 -4.27 19.52 -10.58
N VAL A 29 -3.20 18.81 -10.96
CA VAL A 29 -2.29 18.20 -9.99
C VAL A 29 -1.34 19.25 -9.43
N ILE A 30 -1.44 19.47 -8.11
CA ILE A 30 -0.68 20.51 -7.39
C ILE A 30 0.60 19.94 -6.80
N ALA A 31 0.52 18.73 -6.25
CA ALA A 31 1.67 18.05 -5.70
C ALA A 31 1.58 16.54 -5.88
N VAL A 32 2.75 15.90 -5.99
CA VAL A 32 2.94 14.45 -5.97
C VAL A 32 4.03 14.14 -4.96
N ARG A 33 3.72 13.32 -3.96
CA ARG A 33 4.69 12.84 -2.98
C ARG A 33 4.99 11.37 -3.23
N ASP A 34 6.24 11.06 -3.51
CA ASP A 34 6.77 9.70 -3.53
C ASP A 34 6.88 9.21 -2.08
N LEU A 35 6.04 8.24 -1.71
CA LEU A 35 5.96 7.73 -0.34
C LEU A 35 7.11 6.78 -0.03
N ASP A 36 7.63 6.05 -1.02
CA ASP A 36 8.76 5.13 -0.83
C ASP A 36 10.08 5.89 -0.65
N ARG A 37 10.23 7.05 -1.30
CA ARG A 37 11.45 7.89 -1.21
C ARG A 37 11.33 9.08 -0.27
N GLY A 38 10.12 9.45 0.13
CA GLY A 38 9.84 10.63 0.93
C GLY A 38 10.06 11.96 0.21
N ILE A 39 10.09 11.96 -1.12
CA ILE A 39 10.32 13.16 -1.94
C ILE A 39 8.98 13.76 -2.36
N GLN A 40 8.81 15.07 -2.19
CA GLN A 40 7.61 15.80 -2.64
C GLN A 40 7.94 16.73 -3.80
N TYR A 41 7.16 16.59 -4.87
CA TYR A 41 7.19 17.44 -6.04
C TYR A 41 5.96 18.34 -6.01
N GLU A 42 6.15 19.65 -6.11
CA GLU A 42 5.06 20.64 -6.06
C GLU A 42 5.16 21.64 -7.21
N VAL A 43 4.00 22.07 -7.71
CA VAL A 43 3.89 23.18 -8.66
C VAL A 43 3.95 24.49 -7.87
N ARG A 44 4.84 25.40 -8.28
CA ARG A 44 4.95 26.75 -7.68
C ARG A 44 3.73 27.61 -8.06
N ASP A 45 3.38 28.55 -7.18
CA ASP A 45 2.38 29.59 -7.42
C ASP A 45 0.93 29.10 -7.65
N VAL A 46 0.53 27.96 -7.08
CA VAL A 46 -0.86 27.48 -7.12
C VAL A 46 -1.57 27.62 -5.77
N THR A 47 -2.76 28.22 -5.80
CA THR A 47 -3.63 28.42 -4.63
C THR A 47 -4.15 27.08 -4.09
N ARG A 48 -4.01 26.86 -2.77
CA ARG A 48 -4.28 25.57 -2.09
C ARG A 48 -5.65 25.49 -1.41
N GLU A 49 -6.64 26.24 -1.88
CA GLU A 49 -7.88 26.48 -1.12
C GLU A 49 -8.79 25.25 -0.98
N ARG A 50 -8.67 24.25 -1.86
CA ARG A 50 -9.30 22.94 -1.66
C ARG A 50 -8.61 21.86 -2.49
N LEU A 51 -8.03 20.87 -1.82
CA LEU A 51 -7.30 19.77 -2.43
C LEU A 51 -7.98 18.45 -2.12
N ASP A 52 -8.22 17.66 -3.16
CA ASP A 52 -8.51 16.24 -3.05
C ASP A 52 -7.18 15.49 -2.97
N VAL A 53 -7.01 14.67 -1.92
CA VAL A 53 -5.75 13.94 -1.66
C VAL A 53 -6.03 12.45 -1.68
N TRP A 54 -5.32 11.74 -2.56
CA TRP A 54 -5.53 10.31 -2.75
C TRP A 54 -4.22 9.57 -3.09
N ARG A 55 -4.23 8.25 -2.92
CA ARG A 55 -3.05 7.41 -3.09
C ARG A 55 -3.14 6.50 -4.31
N ALA A 56 -2.00 6.25 -4.93
CA ALA A 56 -1.89 5.43 -6.12
C ALA A 56 -0.51 4.79 -6.24
N VAL A 57 -0.35 3.89 -7.20
CA VAL A 57 0.92 3.29 -7.59
C VAL A 57 1.26 3.72 -9.01
N VAL A 58 2.48 4.18 -9.23
CA VAL A 58 2.96 4.60 -10.54
C VAL A 58 3.12 3.38 -11.45
N ARG A 59 2.46 3.41 -12.59
CA ARG A 59 2.54 2.39 -13.66
C ARG A 59 3.48 2.81 -14.77
N ASP A 60 3.51 4.11 -15.08
CA ASP A 60 4.42 4.70 -16.04
C ASP A 60 4.72 6.17 -15.65
N CYS A 61 5.92 6.63 -15.97
CA CYS A 61 6.34 8.00 -15.72
C CYS A 61 7.14 8.52 -16.92
N ARG A 62 6.69 9.64 -17.49
CA ARG A 62 7.37 10.32 -18.58
C ARG A 62 7.60 11.77 -18.23
N VAL A 63 8.86 12.16 -18.10
CA VAL A 63 9.25 13.56 -17.98
C VAL A 63 9.52 14.08 -19.39
N THR A 64 8.88 15.19 -19.74
CA THR A 64 9.07 15.89 -21.00
C THR A 64 9.48 17.32 -20.75
N GLU A 65 10.48 17.78 -21.49
CA GLU A 65 10.81 19.19 -21.57
C GLU A 65 9.98 19.81 -22.69
N SER A 66 9.09 20.74 -22.34
CA SER A 66 8.26 21.46 -23.30
C SER A 66 8.61 22.94 -23.24
N GLY A 67 9.61 23.34 -24.02
CA GLY A 67 10.07 24.74 -24.04
C GLY A 67 10.78 25.11 -22.74
N ARG A 68 10.31 26.16 -22.05
CA ARG A 68 10.91 26.63 -20.78
C ARG A 68 10.42 25.88 -19.55
N ASP A 69 9.36 25.06 -19.69
CA ASP A 69 8.72 24.40 -18.56
C ASP A 69 8.88 22.89 -18.64
N GLN A 70 9.24 22.28 -17.51
CA GLN A 70 9.31 20.83 -17.37
C GLN A 70 7.94 20.30 -16.96
N ARG A 71 7.47 19.29 -17.68
CA ARG A 71 6.18 18.64 -17.44
C ARG A 71 6.38 17.15 -17.26
N THR A 72 5.75 16.60 -16.24
CA THR A 72 5.77 15.15 -16.00
C THR A 72 4.37 14.59 -16.21
N THR A 73 4.27 13.55 -17.01
CA THR A 73 3.07 12.73 -17.19
C THR A 73 3.23 11.44 -16.41
N LEU A 74 2.30 11.16 -15.50
CA LEU A 74 2.26 9.94 -14.69
C LEU A 74 1.04 9.12 -15.07
N VAL A 75 1.23 7.84 -15.38
CA VAL A 75 0.12 6.87 -15.41
C VAL A 75 0.11 6.17 -14.07
N VAL A 76 -0.98 6.29 -13.34
CA VAL A 76 -1.14 5.72 -12.00
C VAL A 76 -2.29 4.73 -11.96
N GLY A 77 -2.12 3.65 -11.22
CA GLY A 77 -3.20 2.74 -10.85
C GLY A 77 -3.57 2.97 -9.41
N PHE A 78 -4.86 2.97 -9.07
CA PHE A 78 -5.27 3.03 -7.68
C PHE A 78 -4.69 1.84 -6.92
N SER A 79 -3.97 2.13 -5.84
CA SER A 79 -3.66 1.11 -4.84
C SER A 79 -4.88 1.05 -3.96
N ASP A 80 -5.64 -0.04 -4.08
CA ASP A 80 -6.69 -0.33 -3.11
C ASP A 80 -6.01 -0.87 -1.86
N ALA A 81 -5.31 0.01 -1.16
CA ALA A 81 -4.59 -0.32 0.07
C ALA A 81 -5.55 -0.83 1.16
N VAL A 82 -6.84 -0.50 1.04
CA VAL A 82 -7.91 -1.05 1.87
C VAL A 82 -8.13 -2.52 1.50
N SER A 83 -8.31 -2.85 0.22
CA SER A 83 -8.43 -4.26 -0.20
C SER A 83 -7.19 -5.08 0.13
N ALA A 84 -5.98 -4.53 -0.01
CA ALA A 84 -4.75 -5.25 0.35
C ALA A 84 -4.62 -5.50 1.86
N ALA A 85 -5.12 -4.57 2.70
CA ALA A 85 -5.15 -4.76 4.15
C ALA A 85 -6.23 -5.75 4.58
N GLU A 86 -7.41 -5.73 3.94
CA GLU A 86 -8.47 -6.71 4.17
C GLU A 86 -8.05 -8.12 3.74
N GLU A 87 -7.35 -8.24 2.61
CA GLU A 87 -6.80 -9.51 2.14
C GLU A 87 -5.73 -10.04 3.11
N ALA A 88 -4.79 -9.19 3.55
CA ALA A 88 -3.80 -9.57 4.55
C ALA A 88 -4.42 -9.97 5.91
N LEU A 89 -5.50 -9.31 6.33
CA LEU A 89 -6.22 -9.67 7.56
C LEU A 89 -6.94 -11.01 7.41
N SER A 90 -7.59 -11.23 6.28
CA SER A 90 -8.27 -12.50 5.94
C SER A 90 -7.30 -13.68 5.91
N GLU A 91 -6.11 -13.48 5.32
CA GLU A 91 -5.05 -14.50 5.29
C GLU A 91 -4.50 -14.80 6.70
N ALA A 92 -4.34 -13.78 7.55
CA ALA A 92 -3.91 -13.98 8.93
C ALA A 92 -4.95 -14.76 9.76
N ASP A 93 -6.24 -14.47 9.59
CA ASP A 93 -7.33 -15.21 10.23
C ASP A 93 -7.36 -16.68 9.75
N ALA A 94 -7.14 -16.93 8.46
CA ALA A 94 -7.04 -18.28 7.92
C ALA A 94 -5.86 -19.06 8.51
N ALA A 95 -4.69 -18.42 8.66
CA ALA A 95 -3.53 -19.03 9.29
C ALA A 95 -3.77 -19.35 10.77
N ALA A 96 -4.43 -18.45 11.50
CA ALA A 96 -4.80 -18.67 12.90
C ALA A 96 -5.78 -19.85 13.05
N ALA A 97 -6.77 -19.97 12.16
CA ALA A 97 -7.69 -21.08 12.14
C ALA A 97 -6.98 -22.42 11.83
N ALA A 98 -6.04 -22.42 10.89
CA ALA A 98 -5.22 -23.60 10.57
C ALA A 98 -4.35 -24.05 11.75
N ALA A 99 -3.68 -23.11 12.43
CA ALA A 99 -2.88 -23.41 13.62
C ALA A 99 -3.74 -23.97 14.76
N LYS A 100 -4.96 -23.46 14.95
CA LYS A 100 -5.90 -24.00 15.94
C LYS A 100 -6.34 -25.42 15.59
N ALA A 101 -6.68 -25.68 14.34
CA ALA A 101 -7.05 -27.02 13.88
C ALA A 101 -5.92 -28.03 14.07
N GLU A 102 -4.67 -27.61 13.88
CA GLU A 102 -3.50 -28.44 14.19
C GLU A 102 -3.33 -28.65 15.71
N SER A 103 -3.47 -27.61 16.53
CA SER A 103 -3.45 -27.77 17.99
C SER A 103 -4.51 -28.75 18.49
N ASP A 104 -5.74 -28.67 17.98
CA ASP A 104 -6.83 -29.58 18.34
C ASP A 104 -6.53 -31.04 17.93
N ARG A 105 -5.83 -31.23 16.81
CA ARG A 105 -5.36 -32.56 16.37
C ARG A 105 -4.33 -33.17 17.33
N TRP A 106 -3.47 -32.36 17.94
CA TRP A 106 -2.41 -32.84 18.85
C TRP A 106 -2.86 -32.88 20.33
N GLY A 107 -3.87 -32.09 20.71
CA GLY A 107 -4.34 -31.97 22.10
C GLY A 107 -5.24 -33.11 22.62
N GLY A 108 -5.54 -34.12 21.80
CA GLY A 108 -6.58 -35.12 22.06
C GLY A 108 -6.10 -36.54 22.36
N ALA A 109 -5.03 -36.73 23.13
CA ALA A 109 -4.78 -38.03 23.78
C ALA A 109 -3.98 -37.81 25.05
N GLY A 110 -4.69 -37.42 26.12
CA GLY A 110 -4.20 -37.59 27.47
C GLY A 110 -3.91 -39.08 27.67
N ARG A 111 -2.65 -39.47 27.45
CA ARG A 111 -2.15 -40.78 27.89
C ARG A 111 -2.36 -40.79 29.38
N ALA A 112 -3.29 -41.62 29.85
CA ALA A 112 -3.49 -41.81 31.28
C ALA A 112 -2.12 -42.05 31.92
N PRO A 113 -1.76 -41.33 32.99
CA PRO A 113 -0.50 -41.55 33.66
C PRO A 113 -0.41 -43.03 34.02
N ALA A 114 0.68 -43.69 33.63
CA ALA A 114 0.86 -45.11 33.92
C ALA A 114 0.81 -45.31 35.44
N GLU A 115 -0.05 -46.21 35.92
CA GLU A 115 -0.14 -46.55 37.33
C GLU A 115 1.24 -46.99 37.84
N VAL A 116 1.70 -46.33 38.91
CA VAL A 116 2.99 -46.64 39.54
C VAL A 116 2.85 -48.01 40.20
N PRO A 117 3.67 -49.02 39.84
CA PRO A 117 3.56 -50.35 40.44
C PRO A 117 3.83 -50.28 41.94
N GLU A 118 2.95 -50.88 42.74
CA GLU A 118 3.08 -50.95 44.19
C GLU A 118 4.41 -51.61 44.58
N ARG A 119 5.22 -50.87 45.34
CA ARG A 119 6.46 -51.37 45.91
C ARG A 119 6.14 -51.90 47.30
N PHE A 120 6.10 -53.22 47.44
CA PHE A 120 6.05 -53.87 48.74
C PHE A 120 7.42 -53.73 49.43
N TRP A 121 7.41 -53.24 50.67
CA TRP A 121 8.55 -53.23 51.59
C TRP A 121 8.34 -54.29 52.66
#